data_AF-A0A536XR38-F1
#
_entry.id   AF-A0A536XR38-F1
#
_cell.length_a   1.000
_cell.length_b   1.000
_cell.length_c   1.000
_cell.angle_alpha   90.00
_cell.angle_beta   90.00
_cell.angle_gamma   90.00
#
_symmetry.space_group_name_H-M   'P 1'
#
loop_
_entity.id
_entity.type
_entity.pdbx_description
1 polymer ?
#
loop_
_entity_poly.entity_id
_entity_poly.type
_entity_poly.pdbx_seq_one_letter_code
_entity_poly.pdbx_strand_id
1 'polypeptide(L)'
;MTHMTGTRKEWLAARLELLKAEKELTRQGDELARRRQELPWVRIDKKYRFETDEGGASLAELFRGRSQLLVYHFMFGPDYKAGCATCSTIADGFDGFAVHLANHDVTLSAVSRAPLAKLQAYKRRM
;
A
#
# COMPACT_ATOMS: atom_id res chain seq x y z
N MET A 1 3.91 -2.16 37.54
CA MET A 1 5.18 -1.45 37.28
C MET A 1 4.95 0.03 37.58
N THR A 2 5.78 0.64 38.40
CA THR A 2 5.70 2.08 38.68
C THR A 2 6.35 2.83 37.52
N HIS A 3 5.61 3.71 36.86
CA HIS A 3 6.16 4.53 35.78
C HIS A 3 7.06 5.62 36.35
N MET A 4 8.20 5.89 35.71
CA MET A 4 9.03 7.04 36.02
C MET A 4 8.26 8.32 35.67
N THR A 5 8.09 9.21 36.65
CA THR A 5 7.44 10.52 36.48
C THR A 5 8.48 11.63 36.58
N GLY A 6 8.25 12.76 35.92
CA GLY A 6 9.14 13.92 35.92
C GLY A 6 8.38 15.21 35.64
N THR A 7 9.01 16.34 35.92
CA THR A 7 8.45 17.67 35.64
C THR A 7 8.38 17.94 34.13
N ARG A 8 7.60 18.94 33.71
CA ARG A 8 7.53 19.35 32.30
C ARG A 8 8.89 19.70 31.70
N LYS A 9 9.78 20.29 32.51
CA LYS A 9 11.13 20.70 32.08
C LYS A 9 12.02 19.49 31.85
N GLU A 10 12.02 18.53 32.77
CA GLU A 10 12.79 17.27 32.64
C GLU A 10 12.29 16.45 31.46
N TRP A 11 10.96 16.35 31.29
CA TRP A 11 10.36 15.70 30.13
C TRP A 11 10.79 16.35 28.82
N LEU A 12 10.78 17.68 28.72
CA LEU A 12 11.14 18.39 27.49
C LEU A 12 12.62 18.16 27.13
N ALA A 13 13.51 18.23 28.12
CA ALA A 13 14.93 17.94 27.91
C ALA A 13 15.12 16.50 27.38
N ALA A 14 14.52 15.50 28.03
CA ALA A 14 14.59 14.12 27.58
C ALA A 14 13.97 13.91 26.19
N ARG A 15 12.84 14.58 25.89
CA ARG A 15 12.16 14.50 24.59
C ARG A 15 13.00 15.08 23.46
N LEU A 16 13.73 16.16 23.70
CA LEU A 16 14.61 16.78 22.72
C LEU A 16 15.85 15.93 22.44
N GLU A 17 16.40 15.27 23.46
CA GLU A 17 17.47 14.29 23.24
C GLU A 17 16.96 13.08 22.44
N LEU A 18 15.78 12.54 22.77
CA LEU A 18 15.14 11.47 21.98
C LEU A 18 14.87 11.93 20.53
N LEU A 19 14.45 13.17 20.32
CA LEU A 19 14.16 13.72 18.99
C LEU A 19 15.39 13.65 18.07
N LYS A 20 16.61 13.80 18.61
CA LYS A 20 17.83 13.66 17.80
C LYS A 20 17.97 12.25 17.24
N ALA A 21 17.72 11.23 18.06
CA ALA A 21 17.76 9.84 17.64
C ALA A 21 16.63 9.51 16.66
N GLU A 22 15.42 10.01 16.89
CA GLU A 22 14.28 9.84 15.97
C GLU A 22 14.57 10.46 14.59
N LYS A 23 15.14 11.67 14.55
CA LYS A 23 15.53 12.32 13.30
C LYS A 23 16.60 11.55 12.54
N GLU A 24 17.52 10.91 13.25
CA GLU A 24 18.52 10.06 12.64
C GLU A 24 17.91 8.82 12.01
N LEU A 25 16.97 8.17 12.70
CA LEU A 25 16.21 7.04 12.15
C LEU A 25 15.45 7.45 10.88
N THR A 26 14.83 8.64 10.85
CA THR A 26 14.18 9.15 9.63
C THR A 26 15.15 9.25 8.47
N ARG A 27 16.32 9.87 8.65
CA ARG A 27 17.34 10.00 7.59
C ARG A 27 17.84 8.65 7.08
N GLN A 28 18.02 7.68 7.98
CA GLN A 28 18.38 6.31 7.60
C GLN A 28 17.27 5.64 6.78
N GLY A 29 16.01 5.91 7.12
CA GLY A 29 14.84 5.48 6.35
C GLY A 29 14.83 6.06 4.94
N ASP A 30 15.13 7.36 4.79
CA ASP A 30 15.21 8.04 3.50
C ASP A 30 16.32 7.44 2.62
N GLU A 31 17.50 7.20 3.20
CA GLU A 31 18.61 6.56 2.49
C GLU A 31 18.27 5.12 2.06
N LEU A 32 17.57 4.36 2.91
CA LEU A 32 17.12 3.03 2.55
C LEU A 32 16.07 3.07 1.43
N ALA A 33 15.16 4.06 1.43
CA ALA A 33 14.20 4.25 0.37
C ALA A 33 14.88 4.59 -0.97
N ARG A 34 15.87 5.50 -0.96
CA ARG A 34 16.70 5.82 -2.14
C ARG A 34 17.37 4.57 -2.70
N ARG A 35 18.04 3.79 -1.85
CA ARG A 35 18.71 2.54 -2.25
C ARG A 35 17.75 1.51 -2.84
N ARG A 36 16.50 1.42 -2.35
CA ARG A 36 15.47 0.53 -2.92
C ARG A 36 15.03 0.99 -4.31
N GLN A 37 14.91 2.29 -4.54
CA GLN A 37 14.54 2.86 -5.84
C GLN A 37 15.66 2.70 -6.88
N GLU A 38 16.92 2.64 -6.44
CA GLU A 38 18.10 2.41 -7.28
C GLU A 38 18.34 0.94 -7.63
N LEU A 39 17.56 0.01 -7.06
CA LEU A 39 17.67 -1.40 -7.44
C LEU A 39 17.44 -1.58 -8.95
N PRO A 40 18.20 -2.48 -9.62
CA PRO A 40 18.04 -2.71 -11.04
C PRO A 40 16.59 -3.07 -11.41
N TRP A 41 16.10 -2.41 -12.44
CA TRP A 41 14.75 -2.62 -12.94
C TRP A 41 14.70 -3.91 -13.75
N VAL A 42 13.68 -4.73 -13.51
CA VAL A 42 13.44 -5.95 -14.28
C VAL A 42 12.31 -5.68 -15.27
N ARG A 43 12.61 -5.83 -16.56
CA ARG A 43 11.60 -5.75 -17.61
C ARG A 43 10.59 -6.88 -17.43
N ILE A 44 9.30 -6.55 -17.46
CA ILE A 44 8.22 -7.53 -17.42
C ILE A 44 7.87 -7.96 -18.84
N ASP A 45 8.45 -9.07 -19.29
CA ASP A 45 8.12 -9.66 -20.61
C ASP A 45 6.93 -10.64 -20.54
N LYS A 46 6.51 -11.01 -19.32
CA LYS A 46 5.39 -11.92 -19.12
C LYS A 46 4.08 -11.25 -19.51
N LYS A 47 3.33 -11.88 -20.42
CA LYS A 47 1.99 -11.47 -20.86
C LYS A 47 0.94 -11.83 -19.80
N TYR A 48 0.87 -11.07 -18.72
CA TYR A 48 -0.16 -11.27 -17.69
C TYR A 48 -1.58 -11.10 -18.25
N ARG A 49 -2.51 -11.83 -17.65
CA ARG A 49 -3.94 -11.74 -17.86
C ARG A 49 -4.64 -11.69 -16.50
N PHE A 50 -5.64 -10.83 -16.40
CA PHE A 50 -6.41 -10.55 -15.21
C PHE A 50 -7.89 -10.62 -15.53
N GLU A 51 -8.69 -11.11 -14.59
CA GLU A 51 -10.14 -10.98 -14.61
C GLU A 51 -10.51 -9.68 -13.89
N THR A 52 -11.29 -8.82 -14.53
CA THR A 52 -11.74 -7.54 -13.98
C THR A 52 -13.25 -7.39 -14.11
N ASP A 53 -13.82 -6.39 -13.45
CA ASP A 53 -15.25 -6.07 -13.56
C ASP A 53 -15.68 -5.72 -15.01
N GLU A 54 -14.74 -5.32 -15.86
CA GLU A 54 -14.94 -4.98 -17.29
C GLU A 54 -14.59 -6.14 -18.23
N GLY A 55 -14.24 -7.32 -17.69
CA GLY A 55 -13.80 -8.49 -18.44
C GLY A 55 -12.29 -8.73 -18.33
N GLY A 56 -11.73 -9.48 -19.28
CA GLY A 56 -10.30 -9.83 -19.29
C GLY A 56 -9.41 -8.64 -19.64
N ALA A 57 -8.30 -8.46 -18.92
CA ALA A 57 -7.33 -7.40 -19.14
C ALA A 57 -5.87 -7.91 -19.10
N SER A 58 -5.00 -7.27 -19.88
CA SER A 58 -3.55 -7.39 -19.79
C SER A 58 -2.96 -6.43 -18.76
N LEU A 59 -1.67 -6.61 -18.40
CA LEU A 59 -0.99 -5.68 -17.48
C LEU A 59 -0.96 -4.25 -18.02
N ALA A 60 -0.77 -4.06 -19.32
CA ALA A 60 -0.74 -2.73 -19.94
C ALA A 60 -2.11 -2.05 -19.89
N GLU A 61 -3.19 -2.81 -20.07
CA GLU A 61 -4.56 -2.27 -20.01
C GLU A 61 -4.94 -1.83 -18.59
N LEU A 62 -4.35 -2.41 -17.54
CA LEU A 62 -4.55 -1.94 -16.16
C LEU A 62 -4.09 -0.49 -15.94
N PHE A 63 -3.22 0.06 -16.79
CA PHE A 63 -2.82 1.47 -16.72
C PHE A 63 -3.97 2.42 -17.08
N ARG A 64 -4.98 1.97 -17.83
CA ARG A 64 -6.16 2.77 -18.24
C ARG A 64 -5.78 4.13 -18.84
N GLY A 65 -4.75 4.13 -19.69
CA GLY A 65 -4.24 5.32 -20.38
C GLY A 65 -3.30 6.22 -19.58
N ARG A 66 -2.99 5.89 -18.32
CA ARG A 66 -2.06 6.66 -17.46
C ARG A 66 -0.62 6.19 -17.57
N SER A 67 0.35 7.02 -17.19
CA SER A 67 1.78 6.64 -17.24
C SER A 67 2.22 5.68 -16.14
N GLN A 68 1.48 5.60 -15.03
CA GLN A 68 1.86 4.83 -13.85
C GLN A 68 0.74 3.91 -13.34
N LEU A 69 1.14 2.75 -12.80
CA LEU A 69 0.25 1.77 -12.19
C LEU A 69 0.75 1.43 -10.77
N LEU A 70 -0.08 1.69 -9.76
CA LEU A 70 0.11 1.18 -8.40
C LEU A 70 -0.69 -0.12 -8.24
N VAL A 71 0.00 -1.22 -7.96
CA VAL A 71 -0.63 -2.51 -7.69
C VAL A 71 -0.63 -2.79 -6.19
N TYR A 72 -1.80 -2.94 -5.60
CA TYR A 72 -1.96 -3.39 -4.23
C TYR A 72 -2.33 -4.87 -4.19
N HIS A 73 -1.53 -5.70 -3.52
CA HIS A 73 -1.86 -7.11 -3.36
C HIS A 73 -2.85 -7.29 -2.20
N PHE A 74 -4.13 -7.40 -2.55
CA PHE A 74 -5.19 -7.65 -1.59
C PHE A 74 -5.19 -9.14 -1.23
N MET A 75 -4.67 -9.48 -0.05
CA MET A 75 -4.54 -10.87 0.39
C MET A 75 -5.91 -11.52 0.57
N PHE A 76 -6.33 -12.25 -0.45
CA PHE A 76 -7.54 -13.08 -0.46
C PHE A 76 -7.22 -14.34 -1.29
N GLY A 77 -6.91 -15.45 -0.61
CA GLY A 77 -6.61 -16.72 -1.30
C GLY A 77 -7.87 -17.39 -1.88
N PRO A 78 -7.72 -18.29 -2.86
CA PRO A 78 -8.85 -19.07 -3.41
C PRO A 78 -9.71 -19.73 -2.32
N ASP A 79 -9.09 -20.24 -1.25
CA ASP A 79 -9.76 -20.95 -0.16
C ASP A 79 -10.27 -20.02 0.96
N TYR A 80 -10.03 -18.70 0.85
CA TYR A 80 -10.39 -17.77 1.91
C TYR A 80 -11.88 -17.47 1.88
N LYS A 81 -12.47 -17.28 3.07
CA LYS A 81 -13.87 -16.84 3.22
C LYS A 81 -14.01 -15.32 3.35
N ALA A 82 -12.91 -14.64 3.67
CA ALA A 82 -12.83 -13.19 3.82
C ALA A 82 -11.42 -12.71 3.43
N GLY A 83 -11.30 -11.43 3.09
CA GLY A 83 -10.00 -10.78 2.93
C GLY A 83 -9.21 -10.76 4.24
N CYS A 84 -7.89 -10.65 4.13
CA CYS A 84 -7.06 -10.31 5.29
C CYS A 84 -7.60 -9.05 5.98
N ALA A 85 -7.67 -9.06 7.31
CA ALA A 85 -8.21 -7.94 8.10
C ALA A 85 -7.47 -6.63 7.77
N THR A 86 -6.14 -6.64 7.82
CA THR A 86 -5.32 -5.46 7.48
C THR A 86 -5.52 -5.01 6.04
N CYS A 87 -5.60 -5.95 5.09
CA CYS A 87 -5.87 -5.56 3.70
C CYS A 87 -7.24 -4.93 3.52
N SER A 88 -8.25 -5.43 4.22
CA SER A 88 -9.62 -4.91 4.18
C SER A 88 -9.65 -3.49 4.75
N THR A 89 -9.05 -3.27 5.92
CA THR A 89 -8.93 -1.94 6.55
C THR A 89 -8.22 -0.93 5.64
N ILE A 90 -7.18 -1.35 4.92
CA ILE A 90 -6.50 -0.47 3.96
C ILE A 90 -7.41 -0.16 2.75
N ALA A 91 -8.12 -1.17 2.24
CA ALA A 91 -8.99 -1.01 1.08
C ALA A 91 -10.21 -0.12 1.35
N ASP A 92 -10.72 -0.08 2.59
CA ASP A 92 -11.77 0.87 3.01
C ASP A 92 -11.37 2.34 2.78
N GLY A 93 -10.06 2.64 2.75
CA GLY A 93 -9.54 3.98 2.50
C GLY A 93 -9.34 4.34 1.02
N PHE A 94 -9.46 3.39 0.09
CA PHE A 94 -9.09 3.60 -1.32
C PHE A 94 -9.91 4.69 -1.99
N ASP A 95 -11.22 4.74 -1.74
CA ASP A 95 -12.12 5.72 -2.36
C ASP A 95 -11.72 7.16 -2.03
N GLY A 96 -11.11 7.38 -0.85
CA GLY A 96 -10.66 8.70 -0.42
C GLY A 96 -9.45 9.24 -1.19
N PHE A 97 -8.51 8.39 -1.61
CA PHE A 97 -7.26 8.84 -2.25
C PHE A 97 -7.08 8.44 -3.71
N ALA A 98 -7.86 7.47 -4.22
CA ALA A 98 -7.74 7.01 -5.61
C ALA A 98 -7.95 8.14 -6.63
N VAL A 99 -8.82 9.11 -6.33
CA VAL A 99 -9.03 10.30 -7.18
C VAL A 99 -7.78 11.18 -7.27
N HIS A 100 -7.03 11.32 -6.17
CA HIS A 100 -5.79 12.08 -6.16
C HIS A 100 -4.72 11.38 -7.01
N LEU A 101 -4.61 10.06 -6.91
CA LEU A 101 -3.73 9.28 -7.80
C LEU A 101 -4.09 9.49 -9.27
N ALA A 102 -5.38 9.42 -9.60
CA ALA A 102 -5.84 9.62 -10.97
C ALA A 102 -5.49 11.00 -11.52
N ASN A 103 -5.56 12.05 -10.69
CA ASN A 103 -5.16 13.43 -11.05
C ASN A 103 -3.64 13.60 -11.20
N HIS A 104 -2.85 12.69 -10.63
CA HIS A 104 -1.39 12.64 -10.77
C HIS A 104 -0.94 11.59 -11.79
N ASP A 105 -1.83 11.20 -12.70
CA ASP A 105 -1.54 10.25 -13.78
C ASP A 105 -1.09 8.85 -13.28
N VAL A 106 -1.68 8.41 -12.18
CA VAL A 106 -1.50 7.07 -11.59
C VAL A 106 -2.83 6.31 -11.55
N THR A 107 -2.85 5.07 -12.06
CA THR A 107 -3.97 4.14 -11.86
C THR A 107 -3.70 3.24 -10.65
N LEU A 108 -4.69 3.04 -9.78
CA LEU A 108 -4.65 2.07 -8.67
C LEU A 108 -5.37 0.78 -9.07
N SER A 109 -4.76 -0.37 -8.81
CA SER A 109 -5.41 -1.69 -8.98
C SER A 109 -5.17 -2.57 -7.75
N ALA A 110 -6.24 -3.07 -7.16
CA ALA A 110 -6.17 -4.11 -6.14
C ALA A 110 -6.25 -5.49 -6.80
N VAL A 111 -5.24 -6.34 -6.59
CA VAL A 111 -5.15 -7.66 -7.22
C VAL A 111 -5.13 -8.77 -6.17
N SER A 112 -5.71 -9.90 -6.51
CA SER A 112 -5.76 -11.07 -5.63
C SER A 112 -5.76 -12.37 -6.44
N ARG A 113 -5.53 -13.49 -5.77
CA ARG A 113 -5.53 -14.83 -6.40
C ARG A 113 -6.90 -15.51 -6.36
N ALA A 114 -7.86 -14.99 -5.61
CA ALA A 114 -9.20 -15.57 -5.57
C ALA A 114 -9.97 -15.29 -6.87
N PRO A 115 -10.92 -16.18 -7.25
CA PRO A 115 -11.83 -15.94 -8.36
C PRO A 115 -12.54 -14.59 -8.25
N LEU A 116 -12.71 -13.88 -9.37
CA LEU A 116 -13.30 -12.54 -9.41
C LEU A 116 -14.67 -12.49 -8.70
N ALA A 117 -15.52 -13.50 -8.89
CA ALA A 117 -16.83 -13.58 -8.26
C ALA A 117 -16.76 -13.53 -6.72
N LYS A 118 -15.74 -14.14 -6.10
CA LYS A 118 -15.53 -14.09 -4.64
C LYS A 118 -15.08 -12.70 -4.19
N LEU A 119 -14.20 -12.07 -4.96
CA LEU A 119 -13.72 -10.71 -4.67
C LEU A 119 -14.86 -9.70 -4.77
N GLN A 120 -15.70 -9.80 -5.81
CA GLN A 120 -16.89 -8.95 -5.98
C GLN A 120 -17.89 -9.14 -4.85
N ALA A 121 -18.14 -10.38 -4.43
CA ALA A 121 -19.03 -10.66 -3.29
C ALA A 121 -18.49 -10.04 -2.00
N TYR A 122 -17.18 -10.10 -1.78
CA TYR A 122 -16.54 -9.48 -0.62
C TYR A 122 -16.58 -7.95 -0.68
N LYS A 123 -16.27 -7.36 -1.84
CA LYS A 123 -16.32 -5.92 -2.09
C LYS A 123 -17.71 -5.33 -1.81
N ARG A 124 -18.80 -6.04 -2.15
CA ARG A 124 -20.18 -5.61 -1.86
C ARG A 124 -20.55 -5.67 -0.38
N ARG A 125 -19.84 -6.49 0.39
CA ARG A 125 -20.07 -6.68 1.83
C ARG A 125 -19.33 -5.65 2.67
N MET A 126 -18.19 -5.17 2.18
CA MET A 126 -17.45 -4.05 2.74
C MET A 126 -18.20 -2.76 2.46
#